data_AF-G2FKQ6-F1
#
_entry.id   AF-G2FKQ6-F1
#
_cell.length_a   1.000
_cell.length_b   1.000
_cell.length_c   1.000
_cell.angle_alpha   90.00
_cell.angle_beta   90.00
_cell.angle_gamma   90.00
#
_symmetry.space_group_name_H-M   'P 1'
#
loop_
_entity.id
_entity.type
_entity.pdbx_description
1 polymer ?
#
loop_
_entity_poly.entity_id
_entity_poly.type
_entity_poly.pdbx_seq_one_letter_code
_entity_poly.pdbx_strand_id
1 'polypeptide(L)'
;MSDGTLRFLGILTALLTRPSGSLIVIEEVDNGLHPSRAKLLLETMIEIGTERNIDILITTHNSALMDELGAEMIPFIQVVHRDAEDGTSKITLLEDIKSLPKLLAHGSVGELSTKGEIERSLSLNGG
;
A
#
# COMPACT_ATOMS: atom_id res chain seq x y z
N MET A 1 25.10 9.30 3.86
CA MET A 1 24.01 8.60 3.15
C MET A 1 22.72 9.32 3.50
N SER A 2 21.78 9.49 2.57
CA SER A 2 20.47 10.06 2.93
C SER A 2 19.63 9.04 3.69
N ASP A 3 18.67 9.53 4.48
CA ASP A 3 17.75 8.67 5.25
C ASP A 3 17.03 7.67 4.35
N GLY A 4 16.59 8.10 3.15
CA GLY A 4 15.99 7.20 2.16
C GLY A 4 16.92 6.06 1.70
N THR A 5 18.22 6.30 1.57
CA THR A 5 19.16 5.22 1.22
C THR A 5 19.37 4.24 2.38
N LEU A 6 19.43 4.73 3.62
CA LEU A 6 19.51 3.86 4.80
C LEU A 6 18.25 3.01 4.95
N ARG A 7 17.07 3.61 4.73
CA ARG A 7 15.77 2.92 4.72
C ARG A 7 15.75 1.78 3.72
N PHE A 8 16.12 2.09 2.46
CA PHE A 8 16.16 1.11 1.38
C PHE A 8 17.04 -0.10 1.75
N LEU A 9 18.25 0.17 2.24
CA LEU A 9 19.18 -0.88 2.66
C LEU A 9 18.66 -1.67 3.87
N GLY A 10 17.98 -1.01 4.81
CA GLY A 10 17.35 -1.67 5.96
C GLY A 10 16.27 -2.67 5.53
N ILE A 11 15.42 -2.27 4.58
CA ILE A 11 14.36 -3.13 4.03
C ILE A 11 14.98 -4.31 3.28
N LEU A 12 15.95 -4.06 2.40
CA LEU A 12 16.65 -5.15 1.69
C LEU A 12 17.35 -6.10 2.65
N THR A 13 18.01 -5.57 3.69
CA THR A 13 18.67 -6.40 4.70
C THR A 13 17.65 -7.29 5.40
N ALA A 14 16.47 -6.77 5.78
CA ALA A 14 15.41 -7.58 6.38
C ALA A 14 14.95 -8.68 5.41
N LEU A 15 14.67 -8.33 4.15
CA LEU A 15 14.22 -9.27 3.12
C LEU A 15 15.23 -10.37 2.82
N LEU A 16 16.53 -10.08 2.88
CA LEU A 16 17.61 -11.04 2.57
C LEU A 16 18.02 -11.90 3.76
N THR A 17 17.81 -11.43 4.99
CA THR A 17 18.31 -12.11 6.21
C THR A 17 17.23 -12.84 6.99
N ARG A 18 15.96 -12.46 6.85
CA ARG A 18 14.86 -13.18 7.50
C ARG A 18 14.76 -14.63 6.99
N PRO A 19 14.34 -15.60 7.82
CA PRO A 19 14.06 -16.96 7.34
C PRO A 19 12.99 -16.97 6.25
N SER A 20 13.12 -17.89 5.29
CA SER A 20 12.06 -18.17 4.32
C SER A 20 10.77 -18.62 5.03
N GLY A 21 9.62 -18.32 4.46
CA GLY A 21 8.33 -18.62 5.10
C GLY A 21 7.95 -17.67 6.25
N SER A 22 8.57 -16.49 6.34
CA SER A 22 8.29 -15.52 7.41
C SER A 22 7.44 -14.34 6.94
N LEU A 23 6.85 -13.61 7.90
CA LEU A 23 6.15 -12.35 7.68
C LEU A 23 7.06 -11.17 8.03
N ILE A 24 7.11 -10.17 7.16
CA ILE A 24 7.73 -8.87 7.41
C ILE A 24 6.64 -7.78 7.34
N VAL A 25 6.58 -6.94 8.36
CA VAL A 25 5.68 -5.78 8.42
C VAL A 25 6.51 -4.50 8.40
N ILE A 26 6.19 -3.57 7.50
CA ILE A 26 6.91 -2.31 7.34
C ILE A 26 5.92 -1.15 7.36
N GLU A 27 5.95 -0.37 8.44
CA GLU A 27 5.17 0.86 8.54
C GLU A 27 5.80 1.97 7.68
N GLU A 28 4.95 2.73 6.97
CA GLU A 28 5.32 3.84 6.10
C GLU A 28 6.51 3.52 5.19
N VAL A 29 6.46 2.42 4.43
CA VAL A 29 7.62 1.83 3.71
C VAL A 29 8.43 2.83 2.87
N ASP A 30 7.78 3.88 2.39
CA ASP A 30 8.31 4.89 1.49
C ASP A 30 8.77 6.19 2.18
N ASN A 31 8.61 6.33 3.49
CA ASN A 31 9.08 7.50 4.25
C ASN A 31 10.59 7.77 4.01
N GLY A 32 10.90 9.00 3.60
CA GLY A 32 12.24 9.48 3.26
C GLY A 32 12.77 9.03 1.90
N LEU A 33 12.00 8.24 1.12
CA LEU A 33 12.38 7.80 -0.22
C LEU A 33 11.93 8.80 -1.29
N HIS A 34 12.80 9.02 -2.27
CA HIS A 34 12.45 9.77 -3.46
C HIS A 34 11.46 8.94 -4.31
N PRO A 35 10.42 9.53 -4.91
CA PRO A 35 9.40 8.80 -5.69
C PRO A 35 9.99 7.85 -6.74
N SER A 36 11.05 8.26 -7.44
CA SER A 36 11.73 7.42 -8.45
C SER A 36 12.37 6.14 -7.91
N ARG A 37 12.51 5.99 -6.58
CA ARG A 37 13.06 4.79 -5.92
C ARG A 37 11.97 3.91 -5.30
N ALA A 38 10.75 4.43 -5.12
CA ALA A 38 9.63 3.70 -4.54
C ALA A 38 9.26 2.49 -5.42
N LYS A 39 9.21 2.69 -6.74
CA LYS A 39 9.02 1.63 -7.73
C LYS A 39 10.05 0.50 -7.59
N LEU A 40 11.34 0.86 -7.64
CA LEU A 40 12.42 -0.12 -7.53
C LEU A 40 12.35 -0.91 -6.21
N LEU A 41 12.02 -0.23 -5.10
CA LEU A 41 11.84 -0.89 -3.81
C LEU A 41 10.69 -1.89 -3.85
N LEU A 42 9.55 -1.51 -4.43
CA LEU A 42 8.37 -2.36 -4.56
C LEU A 42 8.65 -3.60 -5.41
N GLU A 43 9.25 -3.42 -6.59
CA GLU A 43 9.66 -4.51 -7.47
C GLU A 43 10.60 -5.48 -6.73
N THR A 44 11.59 -4.95 -6.01
CA THR A 44 12.54 -5.77 -5.24
C THR A 44 11.85 -6.51 -4.08
N MET A 45 10.88 -5.88 -3.41
CA MET A 45 10.08 -6.52 -2.36
C MET A 45 9.28 -7.69 -2.92
N ILE A 46 8.59 -7.50 -4.04
CA ILE A 46 7.78 -8.54 -4.69
C ILE A 46 8.68 -9.71 -5.15
N GLU A 47 9.82 -9.40 -5.78
CA GLU A 47 10.78 -10.40 -6.27
C GLU A 47 11.33 -11.27 -5.13
N ILE A 48 11.95 -10.65 -4.12
CA ILE A 48 12.55 -11.38 -3.00
C ILE A 48 11.47 -12.06 -2.14
N GLY A 49 10.32 -11.40 -1.95
CA GLY A 49 9.18 -11.94 -1.23
C GLY A 49 8.69 -13.24 -1.86
N THR A 50 8.54 -13.25 -3.18
CA THR A 50 8.12 -14.44 -3.94
C THR A 50 9.19 -15.53 -3.91
N GLU A 51 10.45 -15.19 -4.21
CA GLU A 51 11.55 -16.17 -4.26
C GLU A 51 11.77 -16.88 -2.92
N ARG A 52 11.69 -16.11 -1.81
CA ARG A 52 11.99 -16.61 -0.47
C ARG A 52 10.74 -17.02 0.31
N ASN A 53 9.57 -16.97 -0.31
CA ASN A 53 8.26 -17.22 0.32
C ASN A 53 8.09 -16.39 1.60
N ILE A 54 8.34 -15.09 1.52
CA ILE A 54 8.17 -14.12 2.60
C ILE A 54 6.89 -13.32 2.33
N ASP A 55 5.98 -13.33 3.29
CA ASP A 55 4.81 -12.46 3.26
C ASP A 55 5.24 -11.05 3.67
N ILE A 56 4.81 -10.05 2.89
CA ILE A 56 5.18 -8.66 3.13
C ILE A 56 3.91 -7.83 3.31
N LEU A 57 3.76 -7.23 4.49
CA LEU A 57 2.70 -6.27 4.78
C LEU A 57 3.32 -4.88 4.91
N ILE A 58 2.82 -3.93 4.14
CA ILE A 58 3.30 -2.54 4.16
C ILE A 58 2.16 -1.58 4.48
N THR A 59 2.48 -0.48 5.13
CA THR A 59 1.62 0.70 5.16
C THR A 59 2.29 1.83 4.37
N THR A 60 1.47 2.64 3.70
CA THR A 60 1.93 3.79 2.94
C THR A 60 0.83 4.85 2.88
N HIS A 61 1.24 6.11 2.82
CA HIS A 61 0.37 7.24 2.48
C HIS A 61 0.76 7.86 1.13
N ASN A 62 1.64 7.20 0.38
CA ASN A 62 2.23 7.74 -0.83
C ASN A 62 1.51 7.24 -2.07
N SER A 63 0.75 8.15 -2.68
CA SER A 63 -0.01 7.89 -3.88
C SER A 63 0.84 7.40 -5.05
N ALA A 64 2.09 7.85 -5.18
CA ALA A 64 2.97 7.37 -6.24
C ALA A 64 3.32 5.87 -6.08
N LEU A 65 3.46 5.39 -4.83
CA LEU A 65 3.65 3.96 -4.58
C LEU A 65 2.37 3.17 -4.85
N MET A 66 1.20 3.72 -4.48
CA MET A 66 -0.10 3.09 -4.76
C MET A 66 -0.38 2.97 -6.26
N ASP A 67 0.00 3.98 -7.05
CA ASP A 67 -0.15 3.97 -8.50
C ASP A 67 0.75 2.93 -9.18
N GLU A 68 1.91 2.64 -8.58
CA GLU A 68 2.87 1.68 -9.11
C GLU A 68 2.47 0.22 -8.85
N LEU A 69 1.62 -0.03 -7.84
CA LEU A 69 1.13 -1.39 -7.52
C LEU A 69 0.30 -2.01 -8.66
N GLY A 70 -0.19 -1.22 -9.60
CA GLY A 70 -0.98 -1.74 -10.72
C GLY A 70 -2.36 -2.27 -10.31
N ALA A 71 -3.11 -2.78 -11.29
CA ALA A 71 -4.49 -3.25 -11.07
C ALA A 71 -4.52 -4.65 -10.45
N GLU A 72 -3.49 -5.46 -10.69
CA GLU A 72 -3.29 -6.79 -10.15
C GLU A 72 -3.17 -6.82 -8.62
N MET A 73 -2.76 -5.70 -8.02
CA MET A 73 -2.63 -5.57 -6.57
C MET A 73 -3.92 -5.12 -5.88
N ILE A 74 -4.95 -4.70 -6.63
CA ILE A 74 -6.23 -4.25 -6.06
C ILE A 74 -6.81 -5.21 -5.02
N PRO A 75 -6.84 -6.55 -5.23
CA PRO A 75 -7.34 -7.50 -4.24
C PRO A 75 -6.53 -7.56 -2.94
N PHE A 76 -5.31 -7.02 -2.93
CA PHE A 76 -4.40 -7.04 -1.79
C PHE A 76 -4.29 -5.68 -1.08
N ILE A 77 -4.89 -4.62 -1.64
CA ILE A 77 -4.90 -3.30 -1.03
C ILE A 77 -6.03 -3.22 -0.01
N GLN A 78 -5.68 -2.85 1.22
CA GLN A 78 -6.64 -2.58 2.29
C GLN A 78 -6.65 -1.09 2.62
N VAL A 79 -7.85 -0.54 2.74
CA VAL A 79 -8.09 0.86 3.10
C VAL A 79 -8.52 0.93 4.56
N VAL A 80 -7.74 1.65 5.36
CA VAL A 80 -8.09 1.93 6.76
C VAL A 80 -8.85 3.24 6.82
N HIS A 81 -10.09 3.21 7.30
CA HIS A 81 -10.94 4.40 7.40
C HIS A 81 -11.67 4.46 8.74
N ARG A 82 -12.26 5.62 9.03
CA ARG A 82 -13.15 5.79 10.19
C ARG A 82 -14.57 5.43 9.79
N ASP A 83 -15.24 4.69 10.66
CA ASP A 83 -16.68 4.47 10.60
C ASP A 83 -17.41 5.77 10.94
N ALA A 84 -18.46 6.09 10.18
CA ALA A 84 -19.19 7.35 10.33
C ALA A 84 -20.19 7.32 11.50
N GLU A 85 -20.64 6.13 11.94
CA GLU A 85 -21.61 5.98 13.01
C GLU A 85 -20.94 5.95 14.39
N ASP A 86 -19.90 5.13 14.54
CA ASP A 86 -19.26 4.89 15.85
C ASP A 86 -17.84 5.46 15.98
N GLY A 87 -17.25 5.98 14.90
CA GLY A 87 -15.90 6.56 14.88
C GLY A 87 -14.76 5.53 15.01
N THR A 88 -15.07 4.23 15.01
CA THR A 88 -14.05 3.17 15.07
C THR A 88 -13.25 3.10 13.77
N SER A 89 -12.09 2.46 13.81
CA SER A 89 -11.32 2.16 12.60
C SER A 89 -11.83 0.88 11.97
N LYS A 90 -12.14 0.94 10.67
CA LYS A 90 -12.48 -0.22 9.84
C LYS A 90 -11.38 -0.41 8.80
N ILE A 91 -11.16 -1.67 8.44
CA ILE A 91 -10.25 -2.05 7.38
C ILE A 91 -11.10 -2.74 6.32
N THR A 92 -11.08 -2.21 5.11
CA THR A 92 -11.90 -2.69 4.00
C THR A 92 -11.00 -2.99 2.82
N LEU A 93 -11.18 -4.14 2.17
CA LEU A 93 -10.45 -4.42 0.93
C LEU A 93 -10.87 -3.41 -0.13
N LEU A 94 -9.91 -2.93 -0.91
CA LEU A 94 -10.17 -1.96 -1.98
C LEU A 94 -11.22 -2.52 -2.95
N GLU A 95 -11.11 -3.80 -3.32
CA GLU A 95 -12.06 -4.49 -4.22
C GLU A 95 -13.49 -4.58 -3.68
N ASP A 96 -13.69 -4.54 -2.35
CA ASP A 96 -15.01 -4.61 -1.73
C ASP A 96 -15.78 -3.29 -1.84
N ILE A 97 -15.11 -2.21 -2.26
CA ILE A 97 -15.76 -0.92 -2.49
C ILE A 97 -16.64 -1.02 -3.74
N LYS A 98 -17.96 -1.06 -3.54
CA LYS A 98 -18.97 -1.18 -4.61
C LYS A 98 -18.80 -0.15 -5.73
N SER A 99 -18.37 1.07 -5.39
CA SER A 99 -18.15 2.16 -6.34
C SER A 99 -16.76 2.14 -6.99
N LEU A 100 -15.87 1.21 -6.64
CA LEU A 100 -14.49 1.15 -7.13
C LEU A 100 -14.42 1.19 -8.67
N PRO A 101 -15.21 0.42 -9.45
CA PRO A 101 -15.15 0.49 -10.91
C PRO A 101 -15.45 1.88 -11.46
N LYS A 102 -16.36 2.63 -10.82
CA LYS A 102 -16.66 4.02 -11.20
C LYS A 102 -15.51 4.94 -10.83
N LEU A 103 -14.88 4.75 -9.66
CA LEU A 103 -13.74 5.56 -9.22
C LEU A 103 -12.55 5.37 -10.16
N LEU A 104 -12.19 4.12 -10.48
CA LEU A 104 -11.08 3.79 -11.37
C LEU A 104 -11.25 4.31 -12.81
N ALA A 105 -12.48 4.64 -13.23
CA ALA A 105 -12.73 5.31 -14.50
C ALA A 105 -12.29 6.79 -14.52
N HIS A 106 -12.05 7.40 -13.35
CA HIS A 106 -11.76 8.82 -13.18
C HIS A 106 -10.33 9.11 -12.69
N GLY A 107 -9.55 8.09 -12.34
CA GLY A 107 -8.17 8.25 -11.86
C GLY A 107 -7.56 6.94 -11.38
N SER A 108 -6.26 6.99 -11.10
CA SER A 108 -5.53 5.88 -10.48
C SER A 108 -5.79 5.80 -8.97
N VAL A 109 -5.45 4.68 -8.34
CA VAL A 109 -5.70 4.46 -6.89
C VAL A 109 -5.04 5.54 -6.03
N GLY A 110 -3.80 5.91 -6.33
CA GLY A 110 -3.10 6.97 -5.64
C GLY A 110 -3.72 8.36 -5.85
N GLU A 111 -4.19 8.67 -7.06
CA GLU A 111 -4.89 9.93 -7.34
C GLU A 111 -6.20 10.01 -6.55
N LEU A 112 -6.99 8.93 -6.56
CA LEU A 112 -8.26 8.82 -5.84
C LEU A 112 -8.06 8.91 -4.31
N SER A 113 -7.02 8.29 -3.77
CA SER A 113 -6.64 8.39 -2.36
C SER A 113 -6.21 9.81 -1.99
N THR A 114 -5.39 10.47 -2.82
CA THR A 114 -4.95 11.86 -2.59
C THR A 114 -6.14 12.83 -2.57
N LYS A 115 -7.16 12.58 -3.41
CA LYS A 115 -8.40 13.36 -3.42
C LYS A 115 -9.37 12.99 -2.30
N GLY A 116 -9.09 11.96 -1.51
CA GLY A 116 -10.00 11.46 -0.48
C GLY A 116 -11.30 10.87 -1.04
N GLU A 117 -11.32 10.42 -2.30
CA GLU A 117 -12.52 9.89 -2.95
C GLU A 117 -12.83 8.45 -2.53
N ILE A 118 -11.78 7.68 -2.22
CA ILE A 118 -11.90 6.30 -1.70
C ILE A 118 -12.62 6.34 -0.34
N GLU A 119 -12.15 7.16 0.59
CA GLU A 119 -12.69 7.31 1.93
C GLU A 119 -14.11 7.88 1.91
N ARG A 120 -14.38 8.86 1.04
CA ARG A 120 -15.73 9.40 0.83
C ARG A 120 -16.70 8.34 0.31
N SER A 121 -16.24 7.45 -0.56
CA SER A 121 -17.09 6.37 -1.07
C SER A 121 -17.45 5.33 0.00
N LEU A 122 -16.59 5.17 1.00
CA LEU A 122 -16.81 4.29 2.15
C LEU A 122 -17.75 4.91 3.18
N SER A 123 -17.70 6.22 3.40
CA SER A 123 -18.60 6.91 4.35
C SER A 123 -20.01 7.12 3.81
N LEU A 124 -20.19 7.25 2.49
CA LEU A 124 -21.50 7.45 1.84
C LEU A 124 -22.37 6.19 1.78
N ASN A 125 -21.82 5.02 2.04
CA ASN A 125 -22.55 3.74 2.04
C ASN A 125 -23.05 3.31 3.43
N GLY A 126 -22.97 4.20 4.44
CA GLY A 126 -23.59 4.02 5.76
C GLY A 126 -25.07 4.45 5.83
N GLY A 127 -25.86 4.16 4.78
CA GLY A 127 -27.29 4.52 4.69
C GLY A 127 -28.10 3.51 3.90
#